data_AF-A0A090MHS8-F1
#
_entry.id   AF-A0A090MHS8-F1
#
_cell.length_a   1.000
_cell.length_b   1.000
_cell.length_c   1.000
_cell.angle_alpha   90.00
_cell.angle_beta   90.00
_cell.angle_gamma   90.00
#
_symmetry.space_group_name_H-M   'P 1'
#
loop_
_entity.id
_entity.type
_entity.pdbx_description
1 polymer ?
#
loop_
_entity_poly.entity_id
_entity_poly.type
_entity_poly.pdbx_seq_one_letter_code
_entity_poly.pdbx_strand_id
1 'polypeptide(L)' 'MSSTEFRSYGERGAGKWITIYAREGHTFAVIAGLRLDTTPFDHYTGKWAPRWQTIYRPPRGFDARHPVGL' A
#
# COMPACT_ATOMS: atom_id res chain seq x y z
N MET A 1 -7.54 -7.30 10.45
CA MET A 1 -7.21 -5.86 10.41
C MET A 1 -7.90 -5.24 9.21
N SER A 2 -8.68 -4.20 9.48
CA SER A 2 -9.27 -3.28 8.52
C SER A 2 -8.24 -2.29 8.00
N SER A 3 -8.58 -1.59 6.92
CA SER A 3 -7.74 -0.52 6.36
C SER A 3 -7.48 0.61 7.37
N THR A 4 -8.46 0.91 8.24
CA THR A 4 -8.31 1.87 9.34
C THR A 4 -7.32 1.38 10.41
N GLU A 5 -7.39 0.10 10.82
CA GLU A 5 -6.43 -0.47 11.78
C GLU A 5 -5.00 -0.51 11.20
N PHE A 6 -4.85 -0.75 9.90
CA PHE A 6 -3.55 -0.70 9.23
C PHE A 6 -2.88 0.67 9.26
N ARG A 7 -3.65 1.75 9.46
CA ARG A 7 -3.09 3.10 9.63
C ARG A 7 -2.26 3.25 10.91
N SER A 8 -2.31 2.29 11.83
CA SER A 8 -1.53 2.27 13.08
C SER A 8 -0.63 1.03 13.19
N TYR A 9 -0.51 0.24 12.13
CA TYR A 9 0.33 -0.95 12.10
C TYR A 9 1.82 -0.59 12.11
N GLY A 10 2.62 -1.30 12.92
CA GLY A 10 4.08 -1.15 12.94
C GLY A 10 4.55 0.28 13.21
N GLU A 11 5.69 0.64 12.59
CA GLU A 11 6.26 1.98 12.73
C GLU A 11 5.81 2.94 11.62
N ARG A 12 5.86 4.24 11.92
CA ARG A 12 5.49 5.30 10.97
C ARG A 12 6.56 5.45 9.90
N GLY A 13 6.12 5.71 8.67
CA GLY A 13 7.00 6.02 7.54
C GLY A 13 7.25 4.83 6.63
N ALA A 14 8.04 5.08 5.58
CA ALA A 14 8.44 4.05 4.63
C ALA A 14 9.50 3.13 5.26
N GLY A 15 9.29 1.82 5.11
CA GLY A 15 10.27 0.80 5.49
C GLY A 15 11.28 0.54 4.38
N LYS A 16 12.35 -0.20 4.71
CA LYS A 16 13.44 -0.47 3.77
C LYS A 16 12.99 -1.38 2.62
N TRP A 17 12.32 -2.47 2.96
CA TRP A 17 11.85 -3.46 1.99
C TRP A 17 10.34 -3.47 1.82
N ILE A 18 9.61 -3.21 2.90
CA ILE A 18 8.16 -3.29 2.93
C ILE A 18 7.61 -1.95 3.41
N THR A 19 6.74 -1.35 2.62
CA THR A 19 5.92 -0.20 3.04
C THR A 19 4.45 -0.49 2.74
N ILE A 20 3.62 -0.44 3.77
CA ILE A 20 2.17 -0.50 3.70
C ILE A 20 1.64 0.93 3.65
N TYR A 21 0.79 1.22 2.68
CA TYR A 21 0.10 2.50 2.55
C TYR A 21 -1.37 2.28 2.87
N ALA A 22 -1.84 2.89 3.95
CA ALA A 22 -3.20 2.70 4.45
C ALA A 22 -3.96 4.02 4.55
N ARG A 23 -5.25 3.98 4.20
CA ARG A 23 -6.20 5.05 4.47
C ARG A 23 -7.56 4.42 4.75
N GLU A 24 -8.55 5.23 5.11
CA GLU A 24 -9.91 4.73 5.24
C GLU A 24 -10.40 4.11 3.91
N GLY A 25 -10.82 2.85 3.97
CA GLY A 25 -11.40 2.14 2.83
C GLY A 25 -10.40 1.56 1.81
N HIS A 26 -9.09 1.79 1.94
CA HIS A 26 -8.12 1.20 1.01
C HIS A 26 -6.71 1.04 1.60
N THR A 27 -6.06 -0.07 1.23
CA THR A 27 -4.68 -0.38 1.60
C THR A 27 -3.97 -1.02 0.41
N PHE A 28 -2.71 -0.67 0.20
CA PHE A 28 -1.80 -1.37 -0.70
C PHE A 28 -0.41 -1.49 -0.05
N ALA A 29 0.46 -2.33 -0.61
CA ALA A 29 1.82 -2.50 -0.12
C ALA A 29 2.83 -2.35 -1.26
N VAL A 30 4.02 -1.85 -0.95
CA VAL A 30 5.21 -1.89 -1.80
C VAL A 30 6.19 -2.83 -1.12
N ILE A 31 6.61 -3.87 -1.84
CA ILE A 31 7.53 -4.91 -1.35
C ILE A 31 8.68 -4.98 -2.35
N ALA A 32 9.90 -4.69 -1.90
CA ALA A 32 11.10 -4.62 -2.75
C ALA A 32 10.90 -3.76 -4.02
N GLY A 33 10.14 -2.67 -3.90
CA GLY A 33 9.83 -1.76 -5.01
C GLY A 33 8.62 -2.16 -5.87
N LEU A 34 8.04 -3.34 -5.68
CA LEU A 34 6.87 -3.81 -6.44
C LEU A 34 5.57 -3.59 -5.64
N ARG A 35 4.56 -3.01 -6.27
CA ARG A 35 3.29 -2.66 -5.59
C ARG A 35 2.27 -3.79 -5.69
N LEU A 36 1.75 -4.27 -4.57
CA LEU A 36 0.59 -5.15 -4.50
C LEU A 36 -0.65 -4.33 -4.15
N ASP A 37 -1.61 -4.26 -5.08
CA ASP A 37 -2.78 -3.37 -4.99
C ASP A 37 -3.99 -4.03 -5.66
N THR A 38 -5.18 -3.77 -5.12
CA THR A 38 -6.46 -4.24 -5.68
C THR A 38 -7.05 -3.28 -6.71
N THR A 39 -6.52 -2.04 -6.77
CA THR A 39 -6.95 -0.99 -7.69
C THR A 39 -5.82 -0.63 -8.67
N PRO A 40 -6.09 -0.56 -9.98
CA PRO A 40 -5.14 -0.01 -10.92
C PRO A 40 -5.01 1.50 -10.69
N PHE A 41 -3.80 2.03 -10.83
CA PHE A 41 -3.58 3.49 -10.77
C PHE A 41 -3.70 4.16 -12.14
N ASP A 42 -3.29 3.46 -13.21
CA ASP A 42 -3.11 3.95 -14.57
C ASP A 42 -4.34 3.76 -15.47
N HIS A 43 -4.90 2.55 -15.50
CA HIS A 43 -5.97 2.16 -16.41
C HIS A 43 -7.05 1.40 -15.66
N TYR A 44 -8.04 2.15 -15.17
CA TYR A 44 -9.21 1.58 -14.54
C TYR A 44 -10.12 0.91 -15.58
N THR A 45 -10.06 -0.42 -15.64
CA THR A 45 -10.91 -1.25 -16.52
C THR A 45 -12.07 -1.90 -15.77
N GLY A 46 -12.41 -1.42 -14.58
CA GLY A 46 -13.48 -1.99 -13.74
C GLY A 46 -13.12 -3.29 -13.01
N LYS A 47 -11.92 -3.84 -13.20
CA LYS A 47 -11.47 -5.07 -12.53
C LYS A 47 -10.74 -4.77 -11.22
N TRP A 48 -11.46 -4.94 -10.11
CA TRP A 48 -10.89 -4.89 -8.76
C TRP A 48 -10.35 -6.27 -8.42
N ALA A 49 -9.03 -6.43 -8.46
CA ALA A 49 -8.37 -7.70 -8.18
C ALA A 49 -6.95 -7.44 -7.70
N PRO A 50 -6.46 -8.23 -6.71
CA PRO A 50 -5.08 -8.11 -6.24
C PRO A 50 -4.12 -8.45 -7.37
N ARG A 51 -3.18 -7.54 -7.63
CA ARG A 51 -2.15 -7.71 -8.66
C ARG A 51 -0.88 -6.98 -8.29
N TRP A 52 0.23 -7.53 -8.74
CA TRP A 52 1.51 -6.84 -8.76
C TRP A 52 1.50 -5.77 -9.86
N GLN A 53 1.93 -4.57 -9.51
CA GLN A 53 1.98 -3.41 -10.37
C GLN A 53 3.38 -2.81 -10.30
N THR A 54 3.99 -2.59 -11.46
CA THR A 54 5.29 -1.91 -11.60
C THR A 54 5.15 -0.38 -11.66
N ILE A 55 3.92 0.10 -11.88
CA ILE A 55 3.62 1.52 -12.04
C ILE A 55 3.62 2.21 -10.68
N TYR A 56 4.36 3.32 -10.62
CA TYR A 56 4.40 4.18 -9.44
C TYR A 56 3.02 4.78 -9.14
N ARG A 57 2.63 4.74 -7.86
CA ARG A 57 1.46 5.43 -7.32
C ARG A 57 1.93 6.47 -6.31
N PRO A 58 1.64 7.76 -6.50
CA PRO A 58 1.88 8.76 -5.47
C PRO A 58 1.06 8.41 -4.22
N PRO A 59 1.67 8.27 -3.03
CA PRO A 59 0.97 7.82 -1.82
C PRO A 59 0.16 8.95 -1.14
N ARG A 60 -0.30 9.96 -1.88
CA ARG A 60 -1.01 11.11 -1.30
C ARG A 60 -2.30 10.64 -0.62
N GLY A 61 -2.47 11.06 0.63
CA GLY A 61 -3.62 10.68 1.45
C GLY A 61 -3.55 9.27 2.05
N PHE A 62 -2.39 8.61 2.00
CA PHE A 62 -2.13 7.35 2.69
C PHE A 62 -1.10 7.54 3.81
N ASP A 63 -1.34 6.88 4.93
CA ASP A 63 -0.36 6.71 5.99
C ASP A 63 0.61 5.60 5.61
N ALA A 64 1.89 5.95 5.52
CA ALA A 64 2.97 4.99 5.31
C ALA A 64 3.31 4.30 6.65
N ARG A 65 3.34 2.97 6.61
CA ARG A 65 3.62 2.08 7.73
C ARG A 65 4.54 0.96 7.31
N HIS A 66 5.36 0.44 8.22
CA HIS A 66 6.21 -0.71 7.92
C HIS A 66 6.33 -1.66 9.12
N PRO A 67 6.56 -2.96 8.87
CA PRO A 67 6.85 -3.92 9.93
C PRO A 67 8.13 -3.54 10.67
N VAL A 68 8.13 -3.67 12.00
CA VAL A 68 9.31 -3.39 12.82
C VAL A 68 10.37 -4.46 12.58
N GLY A 69 11.62 -4.03 12.35
CA GLY A 69 12.77 -4.93 12.17
C GLY A 69 13.00 -5.42 10.74
N LEU A 70 12.38 -4.82 9.73
CA LEU A 70 12.53 -5.15 8.29
C LEU A 70 12.98 -3.96 7.42
#